data_AF-A0A947ZF15-F1
#
_entry.id   AF-A0A947ZF15-F1
#
_cell.length_a   1.000
_cell.length_b   1.000
_cell.length_c   1.000
_cell.angle_alpha   90.00
_cell.angle_beta   90.00
_cell.angle_gamma   90.00
#
_symmetry.space_group_name_H-M   'P 1'
#
loop_
_entity.id
_entity.type
_entity.pdbx_description
1 polymer ?
#
loop_
_entity_poly.entity_id
_entity_poly.type
_entity_poly.pdbx_seq_one_letter_code
_entity_poly.pdbx_strand_id
1 'polypeptide(L)'
;SLVRLDHVGWRQYAMEKRLFGGSENTVGWGAITAIHMFVTNAHTPITKRTVHIDNLIASTLPPGNIPARWLATFESGSYDPDIGSRLVLGQHVFDEENDISQYHLEYTTVIDNPVPSVRNPSAKVFKSHVPQQGYIRAEYEANAVVTEGKTHIYAWKEYLPSATFDNIDFYWLSLGQWKTYPCGEYSGWGEQICGGGGIFNDRDLQLAPDADELRLRFRAEPDCHEPTHTFEKDVWTSYALEVYWTNSENGYYRLFKNGELVFERSGIKTLLDDFQPGTCDMKWAMGIYSNWWSTGGSEVEITYYLDDMAIFDLDHGVTMDEVLNWQDGV
;
A
#
# COMPACT_ATOMS: atom_id res chain seq x y z
N SER A 1 -0.54 -7.89 -26.59
CA SER A 1 -1.30 -7.17 -25.54
C SER A 1 -1.76 -8.17 -24.51
N LEU A 2 -1.28 -8.06 -23.27
CA LEU A 2 -1.88 -8.77 -22.14
C LEU A 2 -3.17 -8.05 -21.77
N VAL A 3 -4.28 -8.80 -21.69
CA VAL A 3 -5.61 -8.27 -21.32
C VAL A 3 -5.92 -8.81 -19.93
N ARG A 4 -6.08 -7.91 -18.96
CA ARG A 4 -6.52 -8.25 -17.59
C ARG A 4 -7.97 -7.79 -17.40
N LEU A 5 -8.71 -8.55 -16.59
CA LEU A 5 -10.04 -8.20 -16.12
C LEU A 5 -9.89 -7.70 -14.69
N ASP A 6 -10.28 -6.46 -14.42
CA ASP A 6 -10.50 -5.91 -13.08
C ASP A 6 -12.01 -5.87 -12.78
N HIS A 7 -12.33 -5.85 -11.49
CA HIS A 7 -13.70 -5.93 -11.03
C HIS A 7 -14.53 -4.70 -11.43
N VAL A 8 -15.81 -4.94 -11.70
CA VAL A 8 -16.76 -4.04 -12.39
C VAL A 8 -16.60 -3.99 -13.93
N GLY A 9 -16.01 -5.02 -14.56
CA GLY A 9 -16.08 -5.20 -16.02
C GLY A 9 -15.19 -4.23 -16.81
N TRP A 10 -14.23 -3.59 -16.14
CA TRP A 10 -13.20 -2.79 -16.74
C TRP A 10 -12.11 -3.69 -17.36
N ARG A 11 -11.29 -3.10 -18.24
CA ARG A 11 -10.18 -3.79 -18.90
C ARG A 11 -9.00 -2.86 -18.96
N GLN A 12 -7.93 -3.20 -18.24
CA GLN A 12 -6.66 -2.52 -18.37
C GLN A 12 -5.86 -3.09 -19.56
N TYR A 13 -5.26 -2.20 -20.35
CA TYR A 13 -4.37 -2.56 -21.46
C TYR A 13 -3.01 -1.91 -21.26
N ALA A 14 -1.98 -2.73 -21.03
CA ALA A 14 -0.59 -2.31 -21.15
C ALA A 14 -0.13 -2.56 -22.59
N MET A 15 0.35 -1.53 -23.29
CA MET A 15 0.82 -1.62 -24.67
C MET A 15 2.24 -1.09 -24.78
N GLU A 16 3.11 -1.89 -25.41
CA GLU A 16 4.47 -1.48 -25.73
C GLU A 16 4.44 -0.32 -26.74
N LYS A 17 5.27 0.70 -26.50
CA LYS A 17 5.25 1.96 -27.25
C LYS A 17 5.66 1.73 -28.71
N ARG A 18 4.70 1.75 -29.63
CA ARG A 18 4.95 2.05 -31.05
C ARG A 18 3.89 3.02 -31.56
N LEU A 19 4.16 4.32 -31.43
CA LEU A 19 3.36 5.38 -32.06
C LEU A 19 3.75 5.45 -33.54
N PHE A 20 2.88 4.94 -34.41
CA PHE A 20 2.97 5.17 -35.85
C PHE A 20 2.05 6.33 -36.22
N GLY A 21 2.63 7.43 -36.72
CA GLY A 21 1.84 8.41 -37.46
C GLY A 21 1.30 7.79 -38.75
N GLY A 22 0.23 8.36 -39.32
CA GLY A 22 -0.31 7.93 -40.63
C GLY A 22 0.69 8.07 -41.80
N SER A 23 1.87 8.65 -41.53
CA SER A 23 3.08 8.63 -42.34
C SER A 23 4.20 8.11 -41.46
N GLU A 24 5.18 7.38 -42.00
CA GLU A 24 6.31 6.68 -41.33
C GLU A 24 7.22 7.52 -40.40
N ASN A 25 6.82 8.73 -40.02
CA ASN A 25 7.49 9.58 -39.05
C ASN A 25 6.98 9.31 -37.63
N THR A 26 7.92 9.22 -36.68
CA THR A 26 7.66 9.29 -35.24
C THR A 26 7.09 10.66 -34.89
N VAL A 27 5.93 10.68 -34.23
CA VAL A 27 5.26 11.91 -33.77
C VAL A 27 5.36 12.00 -32.25
N GLY A 28 5.60 13.21 -31.73
CA GLY A 28 5.63 13.48 -30.29
C GLY A 28 4.23 13.51 -29.65
N TRP A 29 4.14 13.38 -28.32
CA TRP A 29 2.89 13.34 -27.55
C TRP A 29 1.93 14.51 -27.82
N GLY A 30 2.46 15.71 -28.09
CA GLY A 30 1.64 16.90 -28.39
C GLY A 30 0.83 16.82 -29.69
N ALA A 31 1.03 15.77 -30.50
CA ALA A 31 0.27 15.52 -31.72
C ALA A 31 -0.90 14.54 -31.53
N ILE A 32 -1.10 13.99 -30.32
CA ILE A 32 -2.22 13.09 -30.04
C ILE A 32 -3.48 13.93 -29.87
N THR A 33 -4.31 13.96 -30.90
CA THR A 33 -5.59 14.67 -30.89
C THR A 33 -6.75 13.77 -30.45
N ALA A 34 -6.60 12.44 -30.51
CA ALA A 34 -7.59 11.47 -30.09
C ALA A 34 -6.95 10.08 -29.89
N ILE A 35 -7.54 9.27 -29.00
CA ILE A 35 -7.25 7.84 -28.85
C ILE A 35 -8.47 7.06 -29.31
N HIS A 36 -8.29 6.20 -30.31
CA HIS A 36 -9.35 5.35 -30.84
C HIS A 36 -9.09 3.90 -30.44
N MET A 37 -10.01 3.30 -29.69
CA MET A 37 -9.97 1.88 -29.36
C MET A 37 -10.89 1.12 -30.30
N PHE A 38 -10.36 0.10 -30.99
CA PHE A 38 -11.13 -0.77 -31.87
C PHE A 38 -11.19 -2.17 -31.29
N VAL A 39 -12.38 -2.76 -31.24
CA VAL A 39 -12.55 -4.18 -30.88
C VAL A 39 -12.33 -5.01 -32.14
N THR A 40 -11.14 -5.57 -32.30
CA THR A 40 -10.81 -6.47 -33.42
C THR A 40 -11.43 -7.85 -33.17
N ASN A 41 -12.72 -7.98 -33.46
CA ASN A 41 -13.39 -9.26 -33.77
C ASN A 41 -14.85 -9.10 -34.25
N ALA A 42 -15.35 -7.88 -34.46
CA ALA A 42 -16.66 -7.67 -35.07
C ALA A 42 -16.48 -7.10 -36.48
N HIS A 43 -16.90 -7.85 -37.51
CA HIS A 43 -17.09 -7.33 -38.87
C HIS A 43 -18.24 -6.29 -38.96
N THR A 44 -18.80 -5.91 -37.82
CA THR A 44 -19.85 -4.89 -37.70
C THR A 44 -19.40 -3.86 -36.68
N PRO A 45 -19.30 -2.57 -37.04
CA PRO A 45 -19.02 -1.49 -36.09
C PRO A 45 -20.04 -1.51 -34.96
N ILE A 46 -19.60 -1.70 -33.72
CA ILE A 46 -20.47 -1.61 -32.55
C ILE A 46 -20.67 -0.12 -32.24
N THR A 47 -21.72 0.48 -32.80
CA THR A 47 -21.98 1.93 -32.72
C THR A 47 -22.51 2.42 -31.37
N LYS A 48 -22.68 1.54 -30.38
CA LYS A 48 -23.22 1.87 -29.05
C LYS A 48 -22.53 1.11 -27.91
N ARG A 49 -21.21 1.23 -27.81
CA ARG A 49 -20.54 1.05 -26.52
C ARG A 49 -19.77 2.33 -26.21
N THR A 50 -20.23 3.05 -25.21
CA THR A 50 -19.44 4.10 -24.58
C THR A 50 -18.32 3.40 -23.82
N VAL A 51 -17.08 3.54 -24.28
CA VAL A 51 -15.91 3.19 -23.48
C VAL A 51 -15.62 4.42 -22.64
N HIS A 52 -15.89 4.33 -21.35
CA HIS A 52 -15.42 5.33 -20.39
C HIS A 52 -13.92 5.09 -20.21
N ILE A 53 -13.13 6.16 -20.37
CA ILE A 53 -11.69 6.15 -20.13
C ILE A 53 -11.50 7.15 -19.00
N ASP A 54 -11.55 6.65 -17.77
CA ASP A 54 -11.57 7.53 -16.60
C ASP A 54 -10.16 8.02 -16.22
N ASN A 55 -9.11 7.25 -16.59
CA ASN A 55 -7.72 7.62 -16.35
C ASN A 55 -6.81 7.20 -17.51
N LEU A 56 -6.33 8.18 -18.27
CA LEU A 56 -5.21 8.01 -19.20
C LEU A 56 -3.96 8.62 -18.56
N ILE A 57 -3.06 7.77 -18.05
CA ILE A 57 -1.80 8.21 -17.46
C ILE A 57 -0.68 7.86 -18.43
N ALA A 58 -0.01 8.89 -18.94
CA ALA A 58 1.23 8.73 -19.68
C ALA A 58 2.40 8.94 -18.70
N SER A 59 3.00 7.85 -18.22
CA SER A 59 4.26 7.94 -17.49
C SER A 59 5.42 7.70 -18.46
N THR A 60 6.32 8.67 -18.57
CA THR A 60 7.69 8.37 -18.99
C THR A 60 8.36 7.76 -17.79
N LEU A 61 8.54 6.44 -17.80
CA LEU A 61 9.46 5.79 -16.86
C LEU A 61 10.88 6.21 -17.27
N PRO A 62 11.65 6.91 -16.41
CA PRO A 62 13.09 7.02 -16.56
C PRO A 62 13.72 5.66 -16.91
N PRO A 63 14.82 5.63 -17.68
CA PRO A 63 15.60 4.40 -17.83
C PRO A 63 16.01 3.88 -16.45
N GLY A 64 15.67 2.62 -16.13
CA GLY A 64 15.87 2.03 -14.80
C GLY A 64 14.60 1.94 -13.95
N ASN A 65 13.49 2.58 -14.33
CA ASN A 65 12.25 2.48 -13.58
C ASN A 65 11.46 1.21 -13.94
N ILE A 66 11.27 0.35 -12.95
CA ILE A 66 10.35 -0.77 -12.96
C ILE A 66 8.88 -0.28 -12.97
N PRO A 67 7.98 -0.91 -13.74
CA PRO A 67 6.58 -0.52 -13.80
C PRO A 67 5.87 -0.83 -12.48
N ALA A 68 5.73 0.18 -11.63
CA ALA A 68 4.88 0.11 -10.46
C ALA A 68 3.40 0.12 -10.86
N ARG A 69 2.60 -0.73 -10.22
CA ARG A 69 1.13 -0.66 -10.29
C ARG A 69 0.61 0.58 -9.57
N TRP A 70 1.30 0.96 -8.50
CA TRP A 70 1.00 2.11 -7.66
C TRP A 70 2.32 2.66 -7.12
N LEU A 71 2.49 3.98 -7.13
CA LEU A 71 3.69 4.64 -6.64
C LEU A 71 3.31 5.98 -6.01
N ALA A 72 3.72 6.18 -4.77
CA ALA A 72 3.65 7.45 -4.07
C ALA A 72 5.07 7.86 -3.66
N THR A 73 5.54 8.93 -4.29
CA THR A 73 6.73 9.69 -3.88
C THR A 73 6.27 11.08 -3.49
N PHE A 74 6.94 11.69 -2.51
CA PHE A 74 6.50 12.98 -1.97
C PHE A 74 7.36 14.16 -2.45
N GLU A 75 8.27 13.91 -3.38
CA GLU A 75 9.29 14.85 -3.89
C GLU A 75 8.74 16.17 -4.45
N SER A 76 7.52 16.13 -4.99
CA SER A 76 6.84 17.32 -5.49
C SER A 76 6.30 18.24 -4.38
N GLY A 77 6.36 17.80 -3.13
CA GLY A 77 5.65 18.41 -2.01
C GLY A 77 4.13 18.18 -2.04
N SER A 78 3.65 17.28 -2.90
CA SER A 78 2.23 16.94 -3.05
C SER A 78 1.88 15.63 -2.34
N TYR A 79 0.62 15.52 -1.91
CA TYR A 79 0.03 14.25 -1.48
C TYR A 79 -0.42 13.38 -2.67
N ASP A 80 -0.49 13.98 -3.86
CA ASP A 80 -0.93 13.29 -5.07
C ASP A 80 0.17 12.32 -5.52
N PRO A 81 -0.10 11.00 -5.52
CA PRO A 81 0.84 10.02 -6.00
C PRO A 81 0.90 10.09 -7.53
N ASP A 82 1.97 9.54 -8.11
CA ASP A 82 2.07 9.39 -9.56
C ASP A 82 0.93 8.49 -10.11
N ILE A 83 0.41 7.57 -9.29
CA ILE A 83 -0.69 6.67 -9.64
C ILE A 83 -1.67 6.53 -8.47
N GLY A 84 -2.76 7.32 -8.46
CA GLY A 84 -3.98 7.25 -7.63
C GLY A 84 -3.90 6.83 -6.15
N SER A 85 -4.34 7.67 -5.20
CA SER A 85 -4.47 7.31 -3.77
C SER A 85 -5.74 7.88 -3.13
N ARG A 86 -5.92 7.56 -1.84
CA ARG A 86 -6.82 8.28 -0.93
C ARG A 86 -6.11 8.50 0.42
N LEU A 87 -6.15 9.72 0.94
CA LEU A 87 -5.81 9.99 2.34
C LEU A 87 -6.95 9.49 3.23
N VAL A 88 -6.63 8.65 4.22
CA VAL A 88 -7.59 8.24 5.26
C VAL A 88 -7.21 8.89 6.57
N LEU A 89 -8.07 9.82 6.95
CA LEU A 89 -7.97 10.62 8.16
C LEU A 89 -9.20 10.28 8.99
N GLY A 90 -8.98 9.59 10.10
CA GLY A 90 -10.05 9.04 10.91
C GLY A 90 -10.00 9.58 12.32
N GLN A 91 -10.98 10.39 12.67
CA GLN A 91 -11.45 10.49 14.04
C GLN A 91 -12.49 9.37 14.25
N HIS A 92 -12.26 8.48 15.22
CA HIS A 92 -13.37 7.69 15.78
C HIS A 92 -13.82 8.43 17.04
N VAL A 93 -14.68 9.44 16.89
CA VAL A 93 -15.56 9.79 18.00
C VAL A 93 -16.62 8.71 18.02
N PHE A 94 -16.69 7.93 19.09
CA PHE A 94 -17.88 7.13 19.41
C PHE A 94 -19.03 8.10 19.70
N ASP A 95 -19.61 8.69 18.66
CA ASP A 95 -20.99 9.13 18.70
C ASP A 95 -21.77 8.04 17.96
N GLU A 96 -22.39 7.14 18.74
CA GLU A 96 -23.13 5.96 18.23
C GLU A 96 -24.23 6.34 17.22
N GLU A 97 -24.56 7.62 17.08
CA GLU A 97 -25.62 8.11 16.19
C GLU A 97 -25.13 8.73 14.87
N ASN A 98 -23.85 9.10 14.71
CA ASN A 98 -23.38 9.78 13.49
C ASN A 98 -21.92 9.44 13.14
N ASP A 99 -21.72 8.45 12.26
CA ASP A 99 -20.44 8.08 11.66
C ASP A 99 -19.92 9.18 10.69
N ILE A 100 -19.55 10.33 11.25
CA ILE A 100 -18.97 11.45 10.49
C ILE A 100 -17.46 11.35 10.62
N SER A 101 -16.81 10.73 9.62
CA SER A 101 -15.37 10.85 9.45
C SER A 101 -15.01 12.31 9.17
N GLN A 102 -14.51 13.03 10.18
CA GLN A 102 -13.89 14.35 9.96
C GLN A 102 -12.45 14.16 9.47
N TYR A 103 -12.10 14.83 8.37
CA TYR A 103 -10.76 14.80 7.81
C TYR A 103 -9.87 15.82 8.53
N HIS A 104 -8.88 15.33 9.26
CA HIS A 104 -7.89 16.15 9.96
C HIS A 104 -6.56 16.09 9.24
N LEU A 105 -6.41 16.96 8.22
CA LEU A 105 -5.18 17.03 7.41
C LEU A 105 -3.98 17.44 8.25
N GLU A 106 -4.19 18.07 9.40
CA GLU A 106 -3.13 18.38 10.34
C GLU A 106 -2.32 17.14 10.73
N TYR A 107 -2.88 15.93 10.75
CA TYR A 107 -2.22 14.69 11.18
C TYR A 107 -1.42 13.97 10.09
N THR A 108 -1.54 14.41 8.84
CA THR A 108 -0.77 13.87 7.72
C THR A 108 -0.22 15.01 6.89
N THR A 109 1.10 15.12 6.81
CA THR A 109 1.71 16.23 6.07
C THR A 109 2.93 15.82 5.26
N VAL A 110 3.07 16.40 4.06
CA VAL A 110 4.32 16.30 3.30
C VAL A 110 5.25 17.42 3.75
N ILE A 111 6.40 17.05 4.30
CA ILE A 111 7.38 17.98 4.87
C ILE A 111 8.75 17.80 4.24
N ASP A 112 9.69 18.71 4.55
CA ASP A 112 11.12 18.46 4.28
C ASP A 112 11.57 17.17 4.97
N ASN A 113 12.34 16.35 4.25
CA ASN A 113 12.94 15.15 4.82
C ASN A 113 13.79 15.55 6.04
N PRO A 114 13.43 15.11 7.26
CA PRO A 114 14.12 15.55 8.46
C PRO A 114 15.53 14.95 8.57
N VAL A 115 15.79 13.84 7.88
CA VAL A 115 17.07 13.11 7.91
C VAL A 115 17.41 12.58 6.52
N PRO A 116 17.79 13.46 5.56
CA PRO A 116 18.24 13.00 4.24
C PRO A 116 19.46 12.10 4.39
N SER A 117 19.49 10.99 3.66
CA SER A 117 20.55 9.99 3.75
C SER A 117 20.77 9.32 2.40
N VAL A 118 21.81 8.49 2.28
CA VAL A 118 22.00 7.66 1.07
C VAL A 118 20.81 6.74 0.83
N ARG A 119 20.20 6.22 1.91
CA ARG A 119 19.07 5.29 1.82
C ARG A 119 17.75 5.97 1.48
N ASN A 120 17.54 7.18 1.98
CA ASN A 120 16.45 8.04 1.55
C ASN A 120 16.99 9.43 1.17
N PRO A 121 17.32 9.66 -0.11
CA PRO A 121 17.83 10.93 -0.59
C PRO A 121 16.73 11.97 -0.85
N SER A 122 15.45 11.61 -0.69
CA SER A 122 14.35 12.46 -1.08
C SER A 122 14.35 13.79 -0.34
N ALA A 123 13.97 14.86 -1.04
CA ALA A 123 13.88 16.19 -0.44
C ALA A 123 12.65 16.32 0.47
N LYS A 124 11.60 15.56 0.17
CA LYS A 124 10.30 15.61 0.85
C LYS A 124 9.82 14.20 1.22
N VAL A 125 9.13 14.09 2.35
CA VAL A 125 8.59 12.82 2.85
C VAL A 125 7.21 13.03 3.47
N PHE A 126 6.46 11.95 3.61
CA PHE A 126 5.18 11.96 4.30
C PHE A 126 5.38 11.76 5.80
N LYS A 127 4.83 12.66 6.61
CA LYS A 127 4.73 12.56 8.07
C LYS A 127 3.30 12.14 8.42
N SER A 128 3.16 10.99 9.06
CA SER A 128 1.97 10.64 9.84
C SER A 128 2.22 10.98 11.31
N HIS A 129 1.23 11.61 11.96
CA HIS A 129 1.26 11.76 13.40
C HIS A 129 -0.13 11.73 14.00
N VAL A 130 -0.25 11.15 15.19
CA VAL A 130 -1.53 11.06 15.91
C VAL A 130 -1.29 11.48 17.36
N PRO A 131 -1.97 12.55 17.84
CA PRO A 131 -1.95 12.90 19.25
C PRO A 131 -2.87 11.98 20.04
N GLN A 132 -2.55 11.73 21.31
CA GLN A 132 -3.37 10.93 22.24
C GLN A 132 -4.79 11.50 22.50
N GLN A 133 -5.11 12.70 22.01
CA GLN A 133 -6.36 13.44 22.24
C GLN A 133 -7.54 13.00 21.35
N GLY A 134 -7.85 11.70 21.32
CA GLY A 134 -9.09 11.19 20.70
C GLY A 134 -9.02 10.94 19.19
N TYR A 135 -7.83 11.05 18.58
CA TYR A 135 -7.57 10.58 17.22
C TYR A 135 -6.83 9.27 17.30
N ILE A 136 -7.14 8.35 16.40
CA ILE A 136 -6.54 7.02 16.41
C ILE A 136 -5.83 6.68 15.12
N ARG A 137 -6.09 7.40 14.03
CA ARG A 137 -5.66 6.98 12.69
C ARG A 137 -5.22 8.16 11.81
N ALA A 138 -4.04 8.01 11.22
CA ALA A 138 -3.50 8.89 10.18
C ALA A 138 -2.74 8.03 9.16
N GLU A 139 -3.40 7.69 8.04
CA GLU A 139 -2.88 6.72 7.06
C GLU A 139 -2.96 7.23 5.61
N TYR A 140 -1.96 6.84 4.84
CA TYR A 140 -1.90 6.99 3.40
C TYR A 140 -2.28 5.68 2.73
N GLU A 141 -3.34 5.66 1.92
CA GLU A 141 -3.85 4.43 1.30
C GLU A 141 -3.63 4.40 -0.21
N ALA A 142 -3.14 3.26 -0.68
CA ALA A 142 -3.22 2.87 -2.07
C ALA A 142 -4.65 2.50 -2.48
N ASN A 143 -4.93 2.55 -3.77
CA ASN A 143 -6.14 1.94 -4.32
C ASN A 143 -6.15 0.43 -4.10
N ALA A 144 -7.36 -0.16 -4.06
CA ALA A 144 -7.50 -1.60 -3.94
C ALA A 144 -6.87 -2.32 -5.15
N VAL A 145 -6.22 -3.45 -4.89
CA VAL A 145 -5.58 -4.28 -5.91
C VAL A 145 -6.19 -5.67 -5.93
N VAL A 146 -6.38 -6.21 -7.13
CA VAL A 146 -6.83 -7.60 -7.33
C VAL A 146 -5.82 -8.55 -6.71
N THR A 147 -6.22 -9.35 -5.74
CA THR A 147 -5.29 -10.15 -4.93
C THR A 147 -5.35 -11.63 -5.22
N GLU A 148 -6.51 -12.28 -5.28
CA GLU A 148 -6.55 -13.75 -5.40
C GLU A 148 -5.77 -14.27 -6.64
N GLY A 149 -4.85 -15.20 -6.38
CA GLY A 149 -3.99 -15.81 -7.38
C GLY A 149 -2.92 -14.85 -7.94
N LYS A 150 -2.66 -13.71 -7.28
CA LYS A 150 -1.65 -12.72 -7.67
C LYS A 150 -0.52 -12.66 -6.67
N THR A 151 0.67 -12.33 -7.18
CA THR A 151 1.82 -11.97 -6.35
C THR A 151 2.07 -10.48 -6.46
N HIS A 152 2.06 -9.79 -5.33
CA HIS A 152 2.38 -8.37 -5.24
C HIS A 152 3.64 -8.18 -4.40
N ILE A 153 4.45 -7.18 -4.76
CA ILE A 153 5.55 -6.69 -3.94
C ILE A 153 5.17 -5.31 -3.43
N TYR A 154 5.08 -5.16 -2.12
CA TYR A 154 4.86 -3.89 -1.43
C TYR A 154 6.22 -3.37 -0.97
N ALA A 155 6.62 -2.20 -1.46
CA ALA A 155 7.90 -1.59 -1.13
C ALA A 155 7.68 -0.23 -0.47
N TRP A 156 8.41 0.09 0.59
CA TRP A 156 8.36 1.41 1.24
C TRP A 156 9.67 1.71 1.97
N LYS A 157 9.89 3.00 2.22
CA LYS A 157 10.92 3.48 3.14
C LYS A 157 10.23 4.08 4.36
N GLU A 158 10.79 3.83 5.53
CA GLU A 158 10.26 4.37 6.78
C GLU A 158 11.35 4.91 7.69
N TYR A 159 10.97 5.88 8.51
CA TYR A 159 11.81 6.42 9.58
C TYR A 159 10.98 6.60 10.85
N LEU A 160 11.45 5.99 11.94
CA LEU A 160 10.86 6.04 13.26
C LEU A 160 11.82 6.80 14.20
N PRO A 161 11.48 8.04 14.61
CA PRO A 161 12.26 8.77 15.60
C PRO A 161 12.29 8.02 16.94
N SER A 162 13.42 7.99 17.63
CA SER A 162 13.47 7.46 19.01
C SER A 162 12.55 8.22 19.95
N ALA A 163 12.40 9.53 19.74
CA ALA A 163 11.50 10.40 20.49
C ALA A 163 10.02 9.96 20.42
N THR A 164 9.62 9.23 19.36
CA THR A 164 8.28 8.62 19.26
C THR A 164 8.02 7.59 20.35
N PHE A 165 9.04 7.08 21.04
CA PHE A 165 8.88 6.08 22.10
C PHE A 165 9.10 6.65 23.50
N ASP A 166 9.42 7.95 23.61
CA ASP A 166 9.65 8.60 24.88
C ASP A 166 8.31 8.86 25.59
N ASN A 167 8.11 8.22 26.74
CA ASN A 167 6.91 8.39 27.59
C ASN A 167 5.57 8.06 26.91
N ILE A 168 5.59 7.24 25.84
CA ILE A 168 4.36 6.74 25.24
C ILE A 168 3.95 5.44 25.90
N ASP A 169 2.67 5.36 26.27
CA ASP A 169 1.98 4.13 26.63
C ASP A 169 0.93 3.84 25.54
N PHE A 170 1.23 2.90 24.65
CA PHE A 170 0.26 2.29 23.74
C PHE A 170 0.23 0.79 24.00
N TYR A 171 -0.97 0.22 24.06
CA TYR A 171 -1.11 -1.23 24.09
C TYR A 171 -0.87 -1.84 22.70
N TRP A 172 -1.25 -1.10 21.66
CA TRP A 172 -1.17 -1.54 20.28
C TRP A 172 -1.04 -0.36 19.31
N LEU A 173 -0.15 -0.51 18.33
CA LEU A 173 0.11 0.47 17.28
C LEU A 173 0.37 -0.25 15.95
N SER A 174 -0.49 -0.07 14.96
CA SER A 174 -0.22 -0.49 13.58
C SER A 174 0.47 0.62 12.79
N LEU A 175 1.53 0.23 12.07
CA LEU A 175 2.27 1.10 11.15
C LEU A 175 1.90 0.89 9.67
N GLY A 176 1.09 -0.13 9.39
CA GLY A 176 0.62 -0.44 8.05
C GLY A 176 -0.26 -1.68 8.02
N GLN A 177 -1.18 -1.73 7.05
CA GLN A 177 -2.28 -2.69 7.02
C GLN A 177 -2.64 -3.09 5.59
N TRP A 178 -3.06 -4.34 5.41
CA TRP A 178 -3.74 -4.84 4.22
C TRP A 178 -5.19 -5.12 4.58
N LYS A 179 -6.08 -4.27 4.09
CA LYS A 179 -7.50 -4.23 4.46
C LYS A 179 -8.36 -4.63 3.28
N THR A 180 -9.39 -5.44 3.51
CA THR A 180 -10.39 -5.73 2.49
C THR A 180 -11.19 -4.48 2.15
N TYR A 181 -11.55 -4.32 0.87
CA TYR A 181 -12.32 -3.19 0.37
C TYR A 181 -13.24 -3.61 -0.79
N PRO A 182 -14.49 -3.09 -0.84
CA PRO A 182 -15.18 -2.29 0.15
C PRO A 182 -15.79 -3.15 1.26
N CYS A 183 -15.52 -4.46 1.27
CA CYS A 183 -15.97 -5.37 2.31
C CYS A 183 -15.33 -4.96 3.63
N GLY A 184 -16.11 -4.25 4.45
CA GLY A 184 -15.69 -3.78 5.75
C GLY A 184 -15.26 -4.94 6.67
N GLU A 185 -14.62 -4.55 7.75
CA GLU A 185 -13.79 -5.39 8.59
C GLU A 185 -14.55 -6.40 9.49
N TYR A 186 -15.90 -6.39 9.55
CA TYR A 186 -16.57 -6.85 10.78
C TYR A 186 -17.82 -7.74 10.72
N SER A 187 -18.47 -8.04 9.59
CA SER A 187 -19.78 -8.71 9.67
C SER A 187 -19.82 -10.23 9.42
N GLY A 188 -18.69 -10.90 9.23
CA GLY A 188 -18.70 -12.37 9.01
C GLY A 188 -17.39 -13.14 9.10
N TRP A 189 -16.24 -12.46 9.32
CA TRP A 189 -14.91 -13.06 9.14
C TRP A 189 -14.18 -13.39 10.45
N GLY A 190 -14.78 -13.06 11.60
CA GLY A 190 -14.08 -13.13 12.90
C GLY A 190 -13.55 -14.53 13.26
N GLU A 191 -14.17 -15.60 12.75
CA GLU A 191 -13.72 -16.98 12.96
C GLU A 191 -12.60 -17.42 11.99
N GLN A 192 -12.33 -16.64 10.94
CA GLN A 192 -11.30 -16.91 9.93
C GLN A 192 -10.05 -16.04 10.11
N ILE A 193 -10.10 -15.08 11.06
CA ILE A 193 -9.00 -14.15 11.37
C ILE A 193 -8.42 -14.49 12.75
N CYS A 194 -7.15 -14.86 12.77
CA CYS A 194 -6.42 -15.16 14.00
C CYS A 194 -6.39 -13.95 14.95
N GLY A 195 -6.66 -14.19 16.24
CA GLY A 195 -6.59 -13.14 17.28
C GLY A 195 -7.72 -12.09 17.23
N GLY A 196 -8.67 -12.22 16.29
CA GLY A 196 -9.79 -11.29 16.12
C GLY A 196 -9.37 -9.86 15.76
N GLY A 197 -10.33 -8.93 15.85
CA GLY A 197 -10.14 -7.52 15.46
C GLY A 197 -10.33 -7.27 13.96
N GLY A 198 -10.54 -6.01 13.59
CA GLY A 198 -10.94 -5.61 12.23
C GLY A 198 -9.82 -5.62 11.20
N ILE A 199 -8.59 -5.79 11.63
CA ILE A 199 -7.45 -5.72 10.75
C ILE A 199 -7.15 -7.13 10.27
N PHE A 200 -6.99 -7.34 8.97
CA PHE A 200 -6.72 -8.67 8.43
C PHE A 200 -5.22 -8.99 8.49
N ASN A 201 -4.39 -8.27 7.74
CA ASN A 201 -2.93 -8.37 7.87
C ASN A 201 -2.35 -7.00 8.20
N ASP A 202 -1.32 -6.95 9.04
CA ASP A 202 -0.71 -5.68 9.43
C ASP A 202 0.69 -5.82 9.99
N ARG A 203 1.33 -4.66 10.13
CA ARG A 203 2.59 -4.46 10.84
C ARG A 203 2.28 -3.74 12.13
N ASP A 204 2.54 -4.36 13.28
CA ASP A 204 2.23 -3.76 14.58
C ASP A 204 3.40 -3.76 15.56
N LEU A 205 3.31 -2.82 16.49
CA LEU A 205 4.20 -2.62 17.63
C LEU A 205 3.39 -2.82 18.90
N GLN A 206 4.01 -3.43 19.91
CA GLN A 206 3.53 -3.50 21.28
C GLN A 206 4.65 -3.10 22.23
N LEU A 207 4.32 -2.34 23.29
CA LEU A 207 5.33 -1.93 24.28
C LEU A 207 5.81 -3.06 25.19
N ALA A 208 5.05 -4.14 25.31
CA ALA A 208 5.41 -5.29 26.11
C ALA A 208 5.03 -6.60 25.38
N PRO A 209 5.89 -7.64 25.42
CA PRO A 209 7.19 -7.68 26.10
C PRO A 209 8.34 -6.97 25.37
N ASP A 210 8.20 -6.71 24.07
CA ASP A 210 9.33 -6.32 23.20
C ASP A 210 9.06 -4.98 22.49
N ALA A 211 9.34 -3.87 23.17
CA ALA A 211 9.06 -2.50 22.69
C ALA A 211 9.74 -2.10 21.36
N ASP A 212 10.76 -2.86 20.95
CA ASP A 212 11.55 -2.62 19.74
C ASP A 212 11.28 -3.67 18.65
N GLU A 213 10.31 -4.56 18.85
CA GLU A 213 9.95 -5.58 17.87
C GLU A 213 8.72 -5.16 17.07
N LEU A 214 8.89 -5.17 15.76
CA LEU A 214 7.81 -5.07 14.81
C LEU A 214 7.35 -6.47 14.44
N ARG A 215 6.04 -6.70 14.52
CA ARG A 215 5.43 -7.97 14.14
C ARG A 215 4.69 -7.80 12.83
N LEU A 216 4.90 -8.74 11.92
CA LEU A 216 4.17 -8.81 10.67
C LEU A 216 3.14 -9.93 10.78
N ARG A 217 1.86 -9.58 10.90
CA ARG A 217 0.80 -10.53 11.20
C ARG A 217 0.08 -10.92 9.92
N PHE A 218 0.22 -12.18 9.51
CA PHE A 218 -0.64 -12.82 8.52
C PHE A 218 -1.61 -13.73 9.26
N ARG A 219 -2.91 -13.43 9.16
CA ARG A 219 -3.91 -13.94 10.12
C ARG A 219 -5.02 -14.76 9.49
N ALA A 220 -4.80 -15.34 8.32
CA ALA A 220 -5.76 -16.29 7.76
C ALA A 220 -5.68 -17.62 8.53
N GLU A 221 -6.76 -18.02 9.21
CA GLU A 221 -6.84 -19.32 9.89
C GLU A 221 -6.67 -20.49 8.89
N PRO A 222 -5.95 -21.57 9.23
CA PRO A 222 -5.26 -21.84 10.50
C PRO A 222 -3.82 -21.29 10.59
N ASP A 223 -3.34 -20.61 9.55
CA ASP A 223 -1.94 -20.19 9.37
C ASP A 223 -1.64 -18.85 10.07
N CYS A 224 -1.90 -18.83 11.38
CA CYS A 224 -1.66 -17.68 12.25
C CYS A 224 -0.17 -17.52 12.52
N HIS A 225 0.49 -16.66 11.77
CA HIS A 225 1.93 -16.42 11.92
C HIS A 225 2.23 -14.94 12.10
N GLU A 226 3.05 -14.66 13.12
CA GLU A 226 3.44 -13.31 13.53
C GLU A 226 4.97 -13.23 13.68
N PRO A 227 5.74 -13.43 12.58
CA PRO A 227 7.19 -13.20 12.64
C PRO A 227 7.48 -11.78 13.13
N THR A 228 8.52 -11.68 13.96
CA THR A 228 8.98 -10.42 14.53
C THR A 228 10.39 -10.10 14.06
N HIS A 229 10.72 -8.82 13.99
CA HIS A 229 12.09 -8.35 13.81
C HIS A 229 12.28 -7.01 14.53
N THR A 230 13.52 -6.72 14.92
CA THR A 230 13.86 -5.44 15.54
C THR A 230 13.87 -4.31 14.49
N PHE A 231 13.08 -3.26 14.71
CA PHE A 231 13.13 -2.06 13.88
C PHE A 231 14.26 -1.12 14.35
N GLU A 232 14.80 -0.31 13.43
CA GLU A 232 15.87 0.63 13.75
C GLU A 232 15.27 2.02 13.99
N LYS A 233 15.64 2.64 15.12
CA LYS A 233 15.27 4.03 15.46
C LYS A 233 16.28 4.99 14.85
N ASP A 234 15.81 6.18 14.50
CA ASP A 234 16.64 7.29 14.01
C ASP A 234 17.46 7.00 12.74
N VAL A 235 17.05 6.00 11.95
CA VAL A 235 17.59 5.73 10.61
C VAL A 235 16.48 5.33 9.66
N TRP A 236 16.62 5.76 8.41
CA TRP A 236 15.76 5.29 7.34
C TRP A 236 15.97 3.79 7.15
N THR A 237 14.89 3.06 6.96
CA THR A 237 14.89 1.62 6.66
C THR A 237 14.06 1.39 5.41
N SER A 238 14.59 0.61 4.46
CA SER A 238 13.81 0.15 3.30
C SER A 238 13.25 -1.23 3.57
N TYR A 239 12.02 -1.46 3.14
CA TYR A 239 11.37 -2.76 3.21
C TYR A 239 10.75 -3.13 1.87
N ALA A 240 10.84 -4.41 1.52
CA ALA A 240 10.07 -5.01 0.45
C ALA A 240 9.39 -6.28 0.97
N LEU A 241 8.06 -6.34 0.84
CA LEU A 241 7.24 -7.49 1.22
C LEU A 241 6.59 -8.07 -0.04
N GLU A 242 7.01 -9.28 -0.40
CA GLU A 242 6.36 -10.04 -1.46
C GLU A 242 5.33 -10.99 -0.87
N VAL A 243 4.13 -11.01 -1.44
CA VAL A 243 3.04 -11.87 -0.99
C VAL A 243 2.37 -12.50 -2.19
N TYR A 244 2.28 -13.83 -2.18
CA TYR A 244 1.37 -14.56 -3.06
C TYR A 244 0.04 -14.76 -2.33
N TRP A 245 -1.02 -14.15 -2.87
CA TRP A 245 -2.34 -14.06 -2.26
C TRP A 245 -3.23 -15.22 -2.67
N THR A 246 -3.63 -16.06 -1.71
CA THR A 246 -4.39 -17.29 -1.95
C THR A 246 -5.08 -17.75 -0.66
N ASN A 247 -6.26 -18.34 -0.80
CA ASN A 247 -6.99 -18.99 0.30
C ASN A 247 -6.64 -20.48 0.44
N SER A 248 -5.66 -20.96 -0.34
CA SER A 248 -5.14 -22.33 -0.28
C SER A 248 -3.74 -22.37 0.35
N GLU A 249 -3.30 -23.54 0.84
CA GLU A 249 -1.97 -23.79 1.44
C GLU A 249 -0.81 -23.78 0.42
N ASN A 250 -0.86 -22.89 -0.57
CA ASN A 250 0.22 -22.65 -1.53
C ASN A 250 0.70 -21.20 -1.53
N GLY A 251 0.22 -20.40 -0.58
CA GLY A 251 0.64 -19.02 -0.36
C GLY A 251 2.04 -18.94 0.19
N TYR A 252 2.62 -17.76 0.06
CA TYR A 252 3.89 -17.43 0.68
C TYR A 252 3.99 -15.92 0.92
N TYR A 253 4.85 -15.54 1.84
CA TYR A 253 5.34 -14.17 1.93
C TYR A 253 6.83 -14.13 2.30
N ARG A 254 7.53 -13.11 1.77
CA ARG A 254 8.97 -12.85 1.98
C ARG A 254 9.16 -11.39 2.34
N LEU A 255 9.81 -11.14 3.48
CA LEU A 255 10.14 -9.79 3.92
C LEU A 255 11.64 -9.54 3.80
N PHE A 256 11.97 -8.49 3.06
CA PHE A 256 13.32 -7.94 2.96
C PHE A 256 13.39 -6.63 3.74
N LYS A 257 14.50 -6.41 4.44
CA LYS A 257 14.86 -5.17 5.15
C LYS A 257 16.24 -4.75 4.67
N ASN A 258 16.36 -3.53 4.15
CA ASN A 258 17.63 -3.00 3.65
C ASN A 258 18.32 -3.94 2.64
N GLY A 259 17.53 -4.55 1.74
CA GLY A 259 18.03 -5.50 0.73
C GLY A 259 18.24 -6.93 1.24
N GLU A 260 18.20 -7.18 2.55
CA GLU A 260 18.46 -8.51 3.13
C GLU A 260 17.15 -9.23 3.48
N LEU A 261 17.07 -10.53 3.18
CA LEU A 261 15.94 -11.36 3.59
C LEU A 261 15.92 -11.50 5.11
N VAL A 262 14.87 -10.99 5.74
CA VAL A 262 14.66 -11.10 7.19
C VAL A 262 13.90 -12.39 7.52
N PHE A 263 12.89 -12.69 6.71
CA PHE A 263 11.96 -13.76 7.00
C PHE A 263 11.27 -14.26 5.72
N GLU A 264 10.92 -15.55 5.71
CA GLU A 264 10.11 -16.20 4.68
C GLU A 264 9.18 -17.26 5.30
N ARG A 265 7.94 -17.35 4.80
CA ARG A 265 7.05 -18.51 4.94
C ARG A 265 6.45 -18.88 3.59
N SER A 266 6.22 -20.17 3.40
CA SER A 266 5.56 -20.76 2.25
C SER A 266 4.65 -21.90 2.70
N GLY A 267 3.69 -22.28 1.86
CA GLY A 267 2.77 -23.38 2.15
C GLY A 267 1.70 -22.98 3.17
N ILE A 268 1.24 -21.73 3.09
CA ILE A 268 0.30 -21.11 4.03
C ILE A 268 -0.85 -20.45 3.27
N LYS A 269 -1.93 -20.16 3.97
CA LYS A 269 -2.99 -19.26 3.49
C LYS A 269 -2.61 -17.81 3.74
N THR A 270 -2.85 -16.95 2.76
CA THR A 270 -2.66 -15.49 2.86
C THR A 270 -3.99 -14.73 2.66
N LEU A 271 -5.05 -15.44 2.30
CA LEU A 271 -6.44 -14.98 2.23
C LEU A 271 -7.36 -15.88 3.08
N LEU A 272 -8.50 -15.32 3.48
CA LEU A 272 -9.57 -16.01 4.19
C LEU A 272 -10.27 -17.04 3.28
N ASP A 273 -10.90 -18.06 3.85
CA ASP A 273 -11.57 -19.12 3.07
C ASP A 273 -12.68 -18.56 2.18
N ASP A 274 -13.51 -17.68 2.73
CA ASP A 274 -14.64 -17.12 2.01
C ASP A 274 -14.28 -15.87 1.18
N PHE A 275 -12.98 -15.50 1.11
CA PHE A 275 -12.52 -14.29 0.44
C PHE A 275 -13.16 -14.15 -0.94
N GLN A 276 -13.79 -13.00 -1.21
CA GLN A 276 -14.50 -12.78 -2.47
C GLN A 276 -13.63 -11.94 -3.40
N PRO A 277 -12.96 -12.56 -4.39
CA PRO A 277 -12.02 -11.86 -5.27
C PRO A 277 -12.74 -10.71 -5.97
N GLY A 278 -12.11 -9.54 -5.94
CA GLY A 278 -12.56 -8.19 -6.31
C GLY A 278 -13.99 -7.72 -6.14
N THR A 279 -14.77 -8.46 -5.35
CA THR A 279 -15.69 -7.77 -4.44
C THR A 279 -14.92 -7.25 -3.23
N CYS A 280 -14.02 -8.03 -2.63
CA CYS A 280 -13.33 -7.74 -1.37
C CYS A 280 -11.80 -7.61 -1.52
N ASP A 281 -11.33 -7.04 -2.63
CA ASP A 281 -9.90 -6.85 -2.89
C ASP A 281 -9.20 -6.03 -1.80
N MET A 282 -7.87 -6.11 -1.73
CA MET A 282 -7.14 -5.45 -0.65
C MET A 282 -6.64 -4.07 -1.03
N LYS A 283 -6.85 -3.13 -0.11
CA LYS A 283 -6.09 -1.89 -0.02
C LYS A 283 -4.87 -2.09 0.84
N TRP A 284 -3.85 -1.32 0.53
CA TRP A 284 -2.67 -1.20 1.37
C TRP A 284 -2.62 0.20 1.97
N ALA A 285 -2.55 0.27 3.28
CA ALA A 285 -2.49 1.51 4.06
C ALA A 285 -1.18 1.54 4.85
N MET A 286 -0.50 2.68 4.88
CA MET A 286 0.68 2.90 5.73
C MET A 286 0.49 4.19 6.52
N GLY A 287 0.91 4.21 7.77
CA GLY A 287 0.71 5.36 8.65
C GLY A 287 0.61 4.93 10.09
N ILE A 288 -0.16 5.63 10.90
CA ILE A 288 -0.38 5.30 12.31
C ILE A 288 -1.83 4.90 12.47
N TYR A 289 -2.08 3.73 13.06
CA TYR A 289 -3.36 3.36 13.62
C TYR A 289 -3.16 2.80 15.03
N SER A 290 -3.65 3.48 16.07
CA SER A 290 -3.39 3.14 17.48
C SER A 290 -4.69 3.04 18.29
N ASN A 291 -4.67 2.34 19.42
CA ASN A 291 -5.82 2.20 20.30
C ASN A 291 -5.78 3.15 21.52
N TRP A 292 -5.43 4.43 21.32
CA TRP A 292 -5.24 5.45 22.38
C TRP A 292 -6.32 5.51 23.48
N TRP A 293 -7.53 5.05 23.20
CA TRP A 293 -8.64 4.99 24.16
C TRP A 293 -8.33 4.19 25.43
N SER A 294 -7.33 3.30 25.42
CA SER A 294 -7.01 2.45 26.57
C SER A 294 -5.91 2.98 27.49
N THR A 295 -5.22 4.08 27.19
CA THR A 295 -3.93 4.39 27.84
C THR A 295 -3.90 5.59 28.79
N GLY A 296 -4.99 6.35 28.97
CA GLY A 296 -5.20 7.28 30.10
C GLY A 296 -4.10 8.32 30.41
N GLY A 297 -3.20 8.59 29.46
CA GLY A 297 -1.93 9.31 29.66
C GLY A 297 -1.90 10.73 29.07
N SER A 298 -0.77 11.41 29.29
CA SER A 298 -0.47 12.81 28.94
C SER A 298 -0.50 13.12 27.44
N GLU A 299 -0.36 14.40 27.06
CA GLU A 299 -0.22 14.82 25.65
C GLU A 299 1.07 14.25 25.03
N VAL A 300 0.98 13.06 24.42
CA VAL A 300 2.09 12.48 23.64
C VAL A 300 1.65 12.26 22.19
N GLU A 301 2.61 12.36 21.28
CA GLU A 301 2.43 12.26 19.83
C GLU A 301 3.28 11.11 19.30
N ILE A 302 2.66 10.18 18.57
CA ILE A 302 3.43 9.23 17.75
C ILE A 302 3.73 9.92 16.43
N THR A 303 5.01 9.95 16.05
CA THR A 303 5.42 10.44 14.73
C THR A 303 6.06 9.32 13.92
N TYR A 304 5.65 9.21 12.65
CA TYR A 304 6.12 8.22 11.71
C TYR A 304 6.31 8.82 10.32
N TYR A 305 7.42 8.52 9.67
CA TYR A 305 7.73 9.06 8.35
C TYR A 305 7.78 7.94 7.31
N LEU A 306 7.24 8.24 6.14
CA LEU A 306 7.09 7.32 5.01
C LEU A 306 7.57 7.98 3.73
N ASP A 307 8.12 7.16 2.85
CA ASP A 307 8.49 7.57 1.50
C ASP A 307 8.59 6.37 0.56
N ASP A 308 8.71 6.63 -0.74
CA ASP A 308 8.89 5.63 -1.80
C ASP A 308 7.94 4.43 -1.64
N MET A 309 6.66 4.71 -1.39
CA MET A 309 5.67 3.65 -1.23
C MET A 309 5.25 3.16 -2.61
N ALA A 310 5.35 1.86 -2.87
CA ALA A 310 5.04 1.27 -4.17
C ALA A 310 4.42 -0.12 -4.07
N ILE A 311 3.55 -0.44 -5.03
CA ILE A 311 3.05 -1.80 -5.27
C ILE A 311 3.53 -2.21 -6.66
N PHE A 312 4.24 -3.34 -6.74
CA PHE A 312 4.62 -3.99 -7.98
C PHE A 312 3.85 -5.30 -8.15
N ASP A 313 3.69 -5.72 -9.40
CA ASP A 313 2.95 -6.92 -9.77
C ASP A 313 3.86 -7.85 -10.58
N LEU A 314 4.07 -9.08 -10.12
CA LEU A 314 4.91 -10.03 -10.84
C LEU A 314 4.34 -10.40 -12.21
N ASP A 315 3.01 -10.27 -12.42
CA ASP A 315 2.42 -10.50 -13.74
C ASP A 315 2.90 -9.46 -14.78
N HIS A 316 3.49 -8.34 -14.34
CA HIS A 316 4.11 -7.34 -15.20
C HIS A 316 5.58 -7.65 -15.53
N GLY A 317 6.11 -8.79 -15.06
CA GLY A 317 7.49 -9.20 -15.27
C GLY A 317 8.48 -8.52 -14.32
N VAL A 318 8.00 -7.81 -13.30
CA VAL A 318 8.85 -7.24 -12.25
C VAL A 318 9.30 -8.35 -11.30
N THR A 319 10.58 -8.34 -10.95
CA THR A 319 11.20 -9.27 -10.01
C THR A 319 11.53 -8.59 -8.69
N MET A 320 11.69 -9.39 -7.63
CA MET A 320 12.14 -8.88 -6.33
C MET A 320 13.51 -8.19 -6.44
N ASP A 321 14.46 -8.78 -7.15
CA ASP A 321 15.80 -8.19 -7.32
C ASP A 321 15.75 -6.79 -7.94
N GLU A 322 14.88 -6.56 -8.91
CA GLU A 322 14.69 -5.22 -9.48
C GLU A 322 14.09 -4.24 -8.47
N VAL A 323 13.15 -4.69 -7.63
CA VAL A 323 12.58 -3.86 -6.55
C VAL A 323 13.63 -3.49 -5.51
N LEU A 324 14.47 -4.45 -5.10
CA LEU A 324 15.55 -4.19 -4.14
C LEU A 324 16.57 -3.19 -4.71
N ASN A 325 16.99 -3.36 -5.97
CA ASN A 325 17.87 -2.40 -6.64
C ASN A 325 17.24 -1.00 -6.76
N TRP A 326 15.94 -0.93 -7.06
CA TRP A 326 15.19 0.33 -7.10
C TRP A 326 15.18 1.04 -5.74
N GLN A 327 15.01 0.31 -4.63
CA GLN A 327 15.02 0.90 -3.28
C GLN A 327 16.39 1.48 -2.89
N ASP A 328 17.48 0.85 -3.35
CA ASP A 328 18.85 1.25 -3.09
C ASP A 328 19.33 2.42 -3.98
N GLY A 329 18.52 2.82 -4.98
CA GLY A 329 18.84 3.93 -5.88
C GLY A 329 20.00 3.65 -6.83
N VAL A 330 20.19 2.37 -7.23
CA VAL A 330 21.27 1.90 -8.12
C VAL A 330 20.86 1.92 -9.59
#